data_AF-A0A3R6NFP2-F1
#
_entry.id   AF-A0A3R6NFP2-F1
#
_cell.length_a   1.000
_cell.length_b   1.000
_cell.length_c   1.000
_cell.angle_alpha   90.00
_cell.angle_beta   90.00
_cell.angle_gamma   90.00
#
_symmetry.space_group_name_H-M   'P 1'
#
loop_
_entity.id
_entity.type
_entity.pdbx_description
1 polymer ?
#
loop_
_entity_poly.entity_id
_entity_poly.type
_entity_poly.pdbx_seq_one_letter_code
_entity_poly.pdbx_strand_id
1 'polypeptide(L)'
;MSKTAYDECYIDSMLQKARYLFKLIGRNAKEPFQVIDDYLRSEYRRQMDEGNPLYLNKTPKQILGSLGIRVKTEFDISEDYDESVLEWMADIYTYLQWKYSISSFSIAEKIKPEELYDKYSPLHETSLGNAAEKLIRIYGVE
;
A
#
# COMPACT_ATOMS: atom_id res chain seq x y z
N MET A 1 -24.84 7.37 1.58
CA MET A 1 -23.62 7.30 0.75
C MET A 1 -22.55 6.67 1.62
N SER A 2 -21.82 5.67 1.10
CA SER A 2 -20.74 5.04 1.85
C SER A 2 -19.74 6.11 2.31
N LYS A 3 -19.28 6.04 3.55
CA LYS A 3 -18.18 6.91 4.04
C LYS A 3 -16.81 6.44 3.51
N THR A 4 -16.74 5.25 2.93
CA THR A 4 -15.52 4.62 2.43
C THR A 4 -15.49 4.57 0.91
N ALA A 5 -14.29 4.40 0.34
CA ALA A 5 -14.08 4.47 -1.11
C ALA A 5 -14.88 3.41 -1.89
N TYR A 6 -14.99 2.20 -1.33
CA TYR A 6 -15.75 1.08 -1.88
C TYR A 6 -16.29 0.19 -0.75
N ASP A 7 -17.07 -0.83 -1.11
CA ASP A 7 -17.78 -1.71 -0.17
C ASP A 7 -16.81 -2.44 0.79
N GLU A 8 -17.24 -2.60 2.03
CA GLU A 8 -16.44 -3.25 3.09
C GLU A 8 -16.12 -4.71 2.77
N CYS A 9 -16.92 -5.40 1.96
CA CYS A 9 -16.64 -6.79 1.57
C CYS A 9 -15.30 -6.96 0.84
N TYR A 10 -14.72 -5.89 0.28
CA TYR A 10 -13.43 -5.94 -0.40
C TYR A 10 -12.23 -5.69 0.53
N ILE A 11 -12.41 -5.06 1.70
CA ILE A 11 -11.28 -4.51 2.47
C ILE A 11 -10.30 -5.60 2.92
N ASP A 12 -10.79 -6.72 3.43
CA ASP A 12 -9.94 -7.82 3.92
C ASP A 12 -9.10 -8.41 2.78
N SER A 13 -9.72 -8.65 1.64
CA SER A 13 -9.02 -9.15 0.44
C SER A 13 -7.98 -8.15 -0.08
N MET A 14 -8.28 -6.86 0.07
CA MET A 14 -7.41 -5.77 -0.37
C MET A 14 -6.19 -5.62 0.54
N LEU A 15 -6.35 -5.70 1.86
CA LEU A 15 -5.25 -5.70 2.82
C LEU A 15 -4.31 -6.89 2.57
N GLN A 16 -4.84 -8.11 2.48
CA GLN A 16 -4.04 -9.32 2.24
C GLN A 16 -3.25 -9.23 0.93
N LYS A 17 -3.88 -8.72 -0.13
CA LYS A 17 -3.23 -8.52 -1.42
C LYS A 17 -2.14 -7.46 -1.36
N ALA A 18 -2.41 -6.32 -0.73
CA ALA A 18 -1.46 -5.21 -0.63
C ALA A 18 -0.22 -5.63 0.18
N ARG A 19 -0.42 -6.33 1.30
CA ARG A 19 0.66 -6.95 2.09
C ARG A 19 1.55 -7.84 1.23
N TYR A 20 0.94 -8.77 0.48
CA TYR A 20 1.71 -9.67 -0.38
C TYR A 20 2.41 -8.92 -1.53
N LEU A 21 1.76 -7.91 -2.11
CA LEU A 21 2.37 -7.04 -3.13
C LEU A 21 3.63 -6.36 -2.59
N PHE A 22 3.58 -5.76 -1.39
CA PHE A 22 4.71 -5.04 -0.81
C PHE A 22 5.86 -5.98 -0.46
N LYS A 23 5.57 -7.19 0.05
CA LYS A 23 6.60 -8.23 0.20
C LYS A 23 7.26 -8.59 -1.12
N LEU A 24 6.48 -8.81 -2.17
CA LEU A 24 7.03 -9.11 -3.49
C LEU A 24 7.89 -7.96 -4.02
N ILE A 25 7.52 -6.70 -3.76
CA ILE A 25 8.33 -5.53 -4.09
C ILE A 25 9.67 -5.59 -3.34
N GLY A 26 9.65 -5.75 -2.01
CA GLY A 26 10.86 -5.84 -1.19
C GLY A 26 11.82 -6.96 -1.61
N ARG A 27 11.29 -8.07 -2.14
CA ARG A 27 12.10 -9.21 -2.62
C ARG A 27 12.63 -9.03 -4.05
N ASN A 28 11.91 -8.31 -4.91
CA ASN A 28 12.17 -8.32 -6.37
C ASN A 28 12.66 -6.98 -6.92
N ALA A 29 12.44 -5.88 -6.23
CA ALA A 29 12.85 -4.56 -6.67
C ALA A 29 14.20 -4.18 -6.09
N LYS A 30 15.04 -3.52 -6.89
CA LYS A 30 16.27 -2.89 -6.40
C LYS A 30 15.99 -1.67 -5.52
N GLU A 31 14.92 -0.94 -5.86
CA GLU A 31 14.47 0.27 -5.17
C GLU A 31 13.01 0.10 -4.71
N PRO A 32 12.74 -0.67 -3.64
CA PRO A 32 11.38 -1.00 -3.21
C PRO A 32 10.48 0.22 -2.95
N PHE A 33 11.01 1.26 -2.32
CA PHE A 33 10.25 2.46 -2.00
C PHE A 33 9.83 3.25 -3.24
N GLN A 34 10.71 3.33 -4.26
CA GLN A 34 10.36 3.94 -5.54
C GLN A 34 9.25 3.14 -6.24
N VAL A 35 9.36 1.81 -6.25
CA VAL A 35 8.32 0.95 -6.84
C VAL A 35 6.99 1.08 -6.11
N ILE A 36 7.01 1.23 -4.78
CA ILE A 36 5.80 1.48 -3.99
C ILE A 36 5.20 2.85 -4.36
N ASP A 37 6.00 3.92 -4.47
CA ASP A 37 5.49 5.25 -4.87
C ASP A 37 4.92 5.21 -6.31
N ASP A 38 5.61 4.56 -7.25
CA ASP A 38 5.14 4.35 -8.62
C ASP A 38 3.81 3.59 -8.66
N TYR A 39 3.68 2.54 -7.85
CA TYR A 39 2.42 1.81 -7.69
C TYR A 39 1.31 2.72 -7.18
N LEU A 40 1.55 3.49 -6.12
CA LEU A 40 0.56 4.39 -5.51
C LEU A 40 0.09 5.49 -6.48
N ARG A 41 0.94 5.88 -7.43
CA ARG A 41 0.65 6.87 -8.49
C ARG A 41 0.14 6.26 -9.80
N SER A 42 0.15 4.94 -9.93
CA SER A 42 -0.19 4.27 -11.18
C SER A 42 -1.68 4.40 -11.53
N GLU A 43 -1.96 4.38 -12.83
CA GLU A 43 -3.31 4.21 -13.38
C GLU A 43 -4.02 3.00 -12.75
N TYR A 44 -3.25 1.94 -12.47
CA TYR A 44 -3.73 0.71 -11.87
C TYR A 44 -4.28 0.95 -10.48
N ARG A 45 -3.53 1.65 -9.63
CA ARG A 45 -3.97 1.98 -8.28
C ARG A 45 -5.11 2.98 -8.29
N ARG A 46 -5.11 3.96 -9.21
CA ARG A 46 -6.24 4.88 -9.36
C ARG A 46 -7.56 4.14 -9.62
N GLN A 47 -7.56 3.15 -10.52
CA GLN A 47 -8.76 2.33 -10.77
C GLN A 47 -9.21 1.53 -9.54
N MET A 48 -8.27 1.09 -8.70
CA MET A 48 -8.60 0.41 -7.44
C MET A 48 -9.20 1.39 -6.43
N ASP A 49 -8.66 2.60 -6.33
CA ASP A 49 -9.16 3.65 -5.44
C ASP A 49 -10.59 4.06 -5.78
N GLU A 50 -10.93 4.08 -7.07
CA GLU A 50 -12.29 4.31 -7.61
C GLU A 50 -13.23 3.10 -7.42
N GLY A 51 -12.75 2.01 -6.83
CA GLY A 51 -13.56 0.82 -6.55
C GLY A 51 -13.85 -0.05 -7.77
N ASN A 52 -13.08 0.06 -8.86
CA ASN A 52 -13.32 -0.72 -10.08
C ASN A 52 -13.13 -2.23 -9.81
N PRO A 53 -14.19 -3.06 -9.90
CA PRO A 53 -14.11 -4.48 -9.53
C PRO A 53 -13.09 -5.26 -10.35
N LEU A 54 -12.84 -4.89 -11.61
CA LEU A 54 -11.85 -5.56 -12.44
C LEU A 54 -10.44 -5.39 -11.86
N TYR A 55 -10.13 -4.20 -11.34
CA TYR A 55 -8.82 -3.87 -10.79
C TYR A 55 -8.69 -4.34 -9.34
N LEU A 56 -9.77 -4.23 -8.56
CA LEU A 56 -9.87 -4.80 -7.21
C LEU A 56 -9.70 -6.33 -7.19
N ASN A 57 -9.82 -7.04 -8.31
CA ASN A 57 -9.60 -8.49 -8.39
C ASN A 57 -8.26 -8.90 -9.03
N LYS A 58 -7.41 -7.94 -9.42
CA LYS A 58 -6.11 -8.24 -10.00
C LYS A 58 -5.15 -8.79 -8.94
N THR A 59 -4.29 -9.69 -9.38
CA THR A 59 -3.27 -10.32 -8.53
C THR A 59 -2.03 -9.44 -8.39
N PRO A 60 -1.23 -9.56 -7.32
CA PRO A 60 0.02 -8.81 -7.18
C PRO A 60 0.99 -9.01 -8.35
N LYS A 61 1.04 -10.21 -8.96
CA LYS A 61 1.86 -10.47 -10.15
C LYS A 61 1.41 -9.65 -11.36
N GLN A 62 0.10 -9.47 -11.55
CA GLN A 62 -0.43 -8.64 -12.64
C GLN A 62 -0.16 -7.15 -12.40
N ILE A 63 -0.20 -6.70 -11.14
CA ILE A 63 0.14 -5.33 -10.76
C ILE A 63 1.63 -5.07 -11.00
N LEU A 64 2.52 -5.93 -10.51
CA LEU A 64 3.96 -5.77 -10.73
C LEU A 64 4.33 -5.87 -12.22
N GLY A 65 3.66 -6.76 -12.96
CA GLY A 65 3.83 -6.86 -14.40
C GLY A 65 3.45 -5.57 -15.15
N SER A 66 2.43 -4.83 -14.71
CA SER A 66 2.08 -3.53 -15.32
C SER A 66 3.10 -2.43 -15.01
N LEU A 67 3.87 -2.58 -13.93
CA LEU A 67 5.01 -1.73 -13.57
C LEU A 67 6.33 -2.19 -14.21
N GLY A 68 6.30 -3.19 -15.10
CA GLY A 68 7.50 -3.71 -15.77
C GLY A 68 8.37 -4.62 -14.87
N ILE A 69 7.86 -5.04 -13.71
CA ILE A 69 8.60 -5.85 -12.74
C ILE A 69 8.25 -7.32 -12.94
N ARG A 70 9.26 -8.11 -13.32
CA ARG A 70 9.12 -9.55 -13.42
C ARG A 70 9.28 -10.20 -12.04
N VAL A 71 8.18 -10.70 -11.51
CA VAL A 71 8.15 -11.39 -10.21
C VAL A 71 8.81 -12.76 -10.32
N LYS A 72 9.76 -13.00 -9.43
CA LYS A 72 10.30 -14.32 -9.09
C LYS A 72 9.85 -14.65 -7.67
N THR A 73 9.16 -15.78 -7.53
CA THR A 73 8.60 -16.22 -6.24
C THR A 73 9.61 -17.01 -5.41
N GLU A 74 10.71 -17.42 -6.03
CA GLU A 74 11.84 -18.15 -5.46
C GLU A 74 12.83 -17.24 -4.72
N PHE A 75 12.66 -15.91 -4.77
CA PHE A 75 13.50 -15.00 -4.01
C PHE A 75 13.16 -15.07 -2.53
N ASP A 76 14.21 -15.21 -1.72
CA ASP A 76 14.15 -15.21 -0.28
C ASP A 76 13.73 -13.85 0.27
N ILE A 77 13.43 -13.82 1.57
CA ILE A 77 13.15 -12.60 2.32
C ILE A 77 14.36 -11.67 2.22
N SER A 78 14.13 -10.39 1.99
CA SER A 78 15.20 -9.39 1.95
C SER A 78 15.86 -9.26 3.33
N GLU A 79 17.19 -9.18 3.38
CA GLU A 79 17.93 -8.83 4.61
C GLU A 79 17.93 -7.32 4.86
N ASP A 80 17.66 -6.51 3.84
CA ASP A 80 17.70 -5.04 3.89
C ASP A 80 16.36 -4.44 4.35
N TYR A 81 15.24 -5.15 4.11
CA TYR A 81 13.89 -4.67 4.39
C TYR A 81 13.07 -5.65 5.23
N ASP A 82 12.51 -5.17 6.32
CA ASP A 82 11.62 -5.91 7.20
C ASP A 82 10.25 -6.10 6.55
N GLU A 83 9.87 -7.34 6.29
CA GLU A 83 8.60 -7.67 5.67
C GLU A 83 7.39 -7.31 6.53
N SER A 84 7.49 -7.40 7.86
CA SER A 84 6.40 -6.99 8.75
C SER A 84 6.15 -5.49 8.69
N VAL A 85 7.21 -4.68 8.57
CA VAL A 85 7.08 -3.24 8.34
C VAL A 85 6.49 -2.94 6.96
N LEU A 86 6.94 -3.65 5.91
CA LEU A 86 6.38 -3.50 4.55
C LEU A 86 4.89 -3.90 4.50
N GLU A 87 4.49 -4.96 5.18
CA GLU A 87 3.09 -5.36 5.31
C GLU A 87 2.26 -4.29 6.02
N TRP A 88 2.77 -3.74 7.13
CA TRP A 88 2.12 -2.65 7.84
C TRP A 88 1.99 -1.39 6.99
N MET A 89 3.01 -1.01 6.22
CA MET A 89 2.91 0.12 5.28
C MET A 89 1.80 -0.12 4.25
N ALA A 90 1.69 -1.33 3.73
CA ALA A 90 0.65 -1.70 2.78
C ALA A 90 -0.75 -1.53 3.40
N ASP A 91 -0.90 -1.92 4.66
CA ASP A 91 -2.13 -1.73 5.42
C ASP A 91 -2.46 -0.25 5.59
N ILE A 92 -1.47 0.58 5.95
CA ILE A 92 -1.65 2.03 6.12
C ILE A 92 -2.16 2.67 4.84
N TYR A 93 -1.49 2.45 3.71
CA TYR A 93 -1.91 3.05 2.43
C TYR A 93 -3.28 2.54 1.98
N THR A 94 -3.59 1.27 2.22
CA THR A 94 -4.89 0.68 1.84
C THR A 94 -6.01 1.19 2.75
N TYR A 95 -5.76 1.24 4.05
CA TYR A 95 -6.73 1.68 5.05
C TYR A 95 -7.01 3.17 4.94
N LEU A 96 -5.99 4.02 4.80
CA LEU A 96 -6.18 5.46 4.61
C LEU A 96 -7.04 5.75 3.37
N GLN A 97 -6.71 5.08 2.27
CA GLN A 97 -7.46 5.21 1.02
C GLN A 97 -8.91 4.78 1.20
N TRP A 98 -9.14 3.57 1.71
CA TRP A 98 -10.49 3.04 1.83
C TRP A 98 -11.33 3.77 2.87
N LYS A 99 -10.78 4.01 4.08
CA LYS A 99 -11.50 4.57 5.23
C LYS A 99 -11.87 6.04 5.04
N TYR A 100 -10.97 6.82 4.44
CA TYR A 100 -11.12 8.26 4.28
C TYR A 100 -11.43 8.67 2.84
N SER A 101 -11.48 7.73 1.90
CA SER A 101 -11.74 7.98 0.48
C SER A 101 -10.74 8.95 -0.17
N ILE A 102 -9.50 8.97 0.33
CA ILE A 102 -8.40 9.80 -0.18
C ILE A 102 -7.65 9.01 -1.23
N SER A 103 -7.36 9.61 -2.39
CA SER A 103 -6.60 8.91 -3.43
C SER A 103 -5.21 8.50 -2.95
N SER A 104 -4.75 7.33 -3.37
CA SER A 104 -3.41 6.83 -3.06
C SER A 104 -2.31 7.75 -3.56
N PHE A 105 -2.57 8.44 -4.68
CA PHE A 105 -1.69 9.49 -5.20
C PHE A 105 -1.52 10.62 -4.17
N SER A 106 -2.64 11.16 -3.64
CA SER A 106 -2.62 12.24 -2.64
C SER A 106 -1.98 11.79 -1.33
N ILE A 107 -2.21 10.55 -0.91
CA ILE A 107 -1.54 9.97 0.26
C ILE A 107 -0.03 9.91 0.01
N ALA A 108 0.42 9.41 -1.15
CA ALA A 108 1.83 9.30 -1.51
C ALA A 108 2.53 10.66 -1.74
N GLU A 109 1.79 11.74 -2.03
CA GLU A 109 2.36 13.09 -2.05
C GLU A 109 2.80 13.55 -0.67
N LYS A 110 2.04 13.19 0.38
CA LYS A 110 2.27 13.64 1.75
C LYS A 110 3.09 12.64 2.57
N ILE A 111 2.78 11.35 2.43
CA ILE A 111 3.39 10.25 3.18
C ILE A 111 4.21 9.43 2.20
N LYS A 112 5.51 9.74 2.11
CA LYS A 112 6.44 9.03 1.22
C LYS A 112 6.74 7.63 1.77
N PRO A 113 6.89 6.60 0.92
CA PRO A 113 7.14 5.23 1.41
C PRO A 113 8.40 5.11 2.26
N GLU A 114 9.50 5.73 1.82
CA GLU A 114 10.77 5.76 2.56
C GLU A 114 10.62 6.44 3.93
N GLU A 115 9.97 7.61 3.99
CA GLU A 115 9.73 8.30 5.27
C GLU A 115 8.82 7.48 6.21
N LEU A 116 7.78 6.84 5.66
CA LEU A 116 6.88 5.99 6.43
C LEU A 116 7.64 4.80 7.05
N TYR A 117 8.55 4.19 6.29
CA TYR A 117 9.39 3.09 6.75
C TYR A 117 10.40 3.55 7.81
N ASP A 118 11.22 4.56 7.50
CA ASP A 118 12.36 4.93 8.35
C ASP A 118 11.95 5.60 9.65
N LYS A 119 10.94 6.47 9.61
CA LYS A 119 10.60 7.35 10.74
C LYS A 119 9.39 6.87 11.52
N TYR A 120 8.47 6.18 10.86
CA TYR A 120 7.17 5.84 11.43
C TYR A 120 6.93 4.33 11.56
N SER A 121 7.90 3.48 11.21
CA SER A 121 7.84 2.05 11.51
C SER A 121 7.49 1.72 12.96
N PRO A 122 7.90 2.47 14.02
CA PRO A 122 7.44 2.16 15.38
C PRO A 122 5.91 2.19 15.58
N LEU A 123 5.15 2.81 14.67
CA LEU A 123 3.69 2.80 14.71
C LEU A 123 3.08 1.45 14.32
N HIS A 124 3.86 0.53 13.73
CA HIS A 124 3.40 -0.83 13.40
C HIS A 124 3.04 -1.68 14.62
N GLU A 125 3.58 -1.33 15.79
CA GLU A 125 3.26 -1.93 17.08
C GLU A 125 1.90 -1.48 17.65
N THR A 126 1.24 -0.51 16.99
CA THR A 126 -0.06 0.01 17.39
C THR A 126 -1.17 -0.56 16.51
N SER A 127 -2.44 -0.33 16.88
CA SER A 127 -3.54 -0.69 15.98
C SER A 127 -3.49 0.13 14.69
N LEU A 128 -3.92 -0.47 13.58
CA LEU A 128 -3.96 0.18 12.26
C LEU A 128 -4.71 1.52 12.28
N GLY A 129 -5.83 1.60 12.99
CA GLY A 129 -6.60 2.83 13.15
C GLY A 129 -5.82 3.92 13.88
N ASN A 130 -5.13 3.59 14.98
CA ASN A 130 -4.33 4.56 15.74
C ASN A 130 -3.15 5.08 14.91
N ALA A 131 -2.47 4.20 14.19
CA ALA A 131 -1.39 4.58 13.29
C ALA A 131 -1.91 5.52 12.18
N ALA A 132 -3.01 5.16 11.52
CA ALA A 132 -3.63 5.95 10.46
C ALA A 132 -4.07 7.35 10.95
N GLU A 133 -4.76 7.44 12.09
CA GLU A 133 -5.17 8.72 12.66
C GLU A 133 -3.98 9.61 13.00
N LYS A 134 -2.91 9.03 13.54
CA LYS A 134 -1.70 9.78 13.87
C LYS A 134 -1.02 10.34 12.62
N LEU A 135 -0.94 9.55 11.54
CA LEU A 135 -0.39 10.00 10.26
C LEU A 135 -1.25 11.11 9.63
N ILE A 136 -2.58 10.98 9.65
CA ILE A 136 -3.48 12.05 9.19
C ILE A 136 -3.22 13.36 9.93
N ARG A 137 -3.09 13.31 11.26
CA ARG A 137 -2.82 14.51 12.08
C ARG A 137 -1.46 15.14 11.77
N ILE A 138 -0.44 14.32 11.51
CA ILE A 138 0.92 14.81 11.20
C ILE A 138 0.96 15.49 9.84
N TYR A 139 0.33 14.88 8.84
CA TYR A 139 0.46 15.30 7.44
C TYR A 139 -0.72 16.12 6.92
N GLY A 140 -1.78 16.29 7.72
CA GLY A 140 -3.01 16.97 7.30
C GLY A 140 -3.59 16.33 6.03
N VAL A 141 -3.64 14.99 6.00
CA VAL A 141 -4.24 14.25 4.87
C VAL A 141 -5.76 14.32 5.05
N GLU A 142 -6.40 15.25 4.32
CA GLU A 142 -7.85 15.45 4.26
C GLU A 142 -8.38 15.08 2.87
#